data_AF-A0A2M6VHK4-F1
#
_entry.id   AF-A0A2M6VHK4-F1
#
_cell.length_a   1.000
_cell.length_b   1.000
_cell.length_c   1.000
_cell.angle_alpha   90.00
_cell.angle_beta   90.00
_cell.angle_gamma   90.00
#
_symmetry.space_group_name_H-M   'P 1'
#
loop_
_entity.id
_entity.type
_entity.pdbx_description
1 polymer ?
#
loop_
_entity_poly.entity_id
_entity_poly.type
_entity_poly.pdbx_seq_one_letter_code
_entity_poly.pdbx_strand_id
1 'polypeptide(L)'
;MGSVDQDWCDTLRLGFWWRSFFTFSRGYEKMKVQRLDRCKDTQKLIPFISAGRLRAESTESFVHGSHLDIWWRCLRCSKVFTQSCRTGLFTTQGAFKTYRLFGAVEDLTLKEWWLTKGHETFGESITTLQVTLYVKRKNSDALEITVDAMQQVSSQLAGKEFGFWLDQICLLNSRQGLLSDAPLSWPIYRSRIALEAMSQLLSIMEIHELIIRNAPQTCLWQIGEQLKLNSKAMTKGDDYPSVIADKHKAMGQTVSSYLKKGRCLVDNAANGLFPKY
;
A
#
# COMPACT_ATOMS: atom_id res chain seq x y z
N MET A 1 -6.84 -71.01 -5.77
CA MET A 1 -8.16 -70.96 -6.44
C MET A 1 -9.02 -70.06 -5.56
N GLY A 2 -9.12 -68.75 -5.79
CA GLY A 2 -9.74 -68.04 -6.93
C GLY A 2 -11.07 -67.47 -6.40
N SER A 3 -11.20 -66.16 -6.07
CA SER A 3 -11.61 -65.02 -6.94
C SER A 3 -12.90 -65.36 -7.73
N VAL A 4 -14.00 -64.59 -7.69
CA VAL A 4 -14.16 -63.21 -8.21
C VAL A 4 -15.45 -62.53 -7.65
N ASP A 5 -15.30 -61.25 -7.29
CA ASP A 5 -16.11 -60.02 -7.40
C ASP A 5 -17.63 -60.00 -7.74
N GLN A 6 -18.36 -59.14 -7.01
CA GLN A 6 -18.93 -57.83 -7.46
C GLN A 6 -19.66 -57.17 -6.27
N ASP A 7 -19.13 -56.12 -5.62
CA ASP A 7 -19.05 -54.70 -6.03
C ASP A 7 -20.40 -53.96 -5.87
N TRP A 8 -20.54 -53.11 -4.85
CA TRP A 8 -21.28 -51.82 -4.88
C TRP A 8 -20.88 -50.98 -3.66
N CYS A 9 -20.38 -49.78 -3.95
CA CYS A 9 -19.90 -48.74 -3.03
C CYS A 9 -20.94 -48.26 -2.01
N ASP A 10 -20.52 -48.09 -0.75
CA ASP A 10 -21.11 -47.08 0.16
C ASP A 10 -20.02 -46.21 0.78
N THR A 11 -19.83 -45.05 0.16
CA THR A 11 -19.03 -43.93 0.68
C THR A 11 -19.96 -43.09 1.55
N LEU A 12 -19.74 -43.09 2.88
CA LEU A 12 -20.42 -42.21 3.83
C LEU A 12 -20.04 -40.74 3.57
N ARG A 13 -20.80 -40.08 2.68
CA ARG A 13 -20.87 -38.62 2.56
C ARG A 13 -21.71 -38.07 3.72
N LEU A 14 -21.07 -37.63 4.79
CA LEU A 14 -21.69 -36.72 5.76
C LEU A 14 -21.65 -35.29 5.20
N GLY A 15 -22.62 -34.98 4.36
CA GLY A 15 -22.89 -33.62 3.91
C GLY A 15 -23.66 -32.85 4.97
N PHE A 16 -23.00 -31.96 5.71
CA PHE A 16 -23.68 -30.91 6.47
C PHE A 16 -23.78 -29.65 5.60
N TRP A 17 -24.92 -29.48 4.95
CA TRP A 17 -25.36 -28.20 4.41
C TRP A 17 -25.92 -27.35 5.55
N TRP A 18 -25.22 -26.30 5.95
CA TRP A 18 -25.83 -25.15 6.60
C TRP A 18 -25.70 -23.94 5.66
N ARG A 19 -26.75 -23.76 4.85
CA ARG A 19 -27.07 -22.46 4.25
C ARG A 19 -27.82 -21.66 5.31
N SER A 20 -27.21 -20.60 5.82
CA SER A 20 -27.93 -19.52 6.47
C SER A 20 -27.63 -18.22 5.74
N PHE A 21 -28.59 -17.81 4.92
CA PHE A 21 -28.76 -16.42 4.51
C PHE A 21 -28.98 -15.57 5.76
N PHE A 22 -28.15 -14.56 6.01
CA PHE A 22 -28.55 -13.43 6.87
C PHE A 22 -28.07 -12.08 6.31
N THR A 23 -29.07 -11.39 5.77
CA THR A 23 -29.35 -9.94 5.79
C THR A 23 -28.19 -8.94 5.58
N PHE A 24 -28.19 -8.40 4.37
CA PHE A 24 -27.74 -7.04 4.07
C PHE A 24 -28.47 -6.03 4.98
N SER A 25 -27.72 -5.25 5.77
CA SER A 25 -28.25 -4.07 6.46
C SER A 25 -27.36 -2.85 6.22
N ARG A 26 -28.07 -1.73 6.01
CA ARG A 26 -27.64 -0.45 5.41
C ARG A 26 -26.70 0.37 6.30
N GLY A 27 -25.82 1.14 5.64
CA GLY A 27 -25.22 2.36 6.18
C GLY A 27 -23.74 2.26 6.57
N TYR A 28 -22.86 2.54 5.58
CA TYR A 28 -21.44 2.97 5.57
C TYR A 28 -20.46 2.39 6.63
N GLU A 29 -19.21 2.01 6.35
CA GLU A 29 -18.33 2.05 5.18
C GLU A 29 -17.56 0.71 5.22
N LYS A 30 -17.68 -0.13 4.19
CA LYS A 30 -17.12 -1.49 4.21
C LYS A 30 -15.63 -1.42 3.89
N MET A 31 -14.75 -1.68 4.87
CA MET A 31 -13.41 -2.20 4.55
C MET A 31 -13.61 -3.59 3.95
N LYS A 32 -13.65 -3.66 2.61
CA LYS A 32 -13.74 -4.92 1.89
C LYS A 32 -12.38 -5.60 1.98
N VAL A 33 -12.35 -6.69 2.73
CA VAL A 33 -11.32 -7.72 2.68
C VAL A 33 -11.30 -8.32 1.27
N GLN A 34 -10.10 -8.36 0.71
CA GLN A 34 -9.79 -9.12 -0.50
C GLN A 34 -8.58 -9.96 -0.14
N ARG A 35 -8.64 -11.28 -0.36
CA ARG A 35 -7.50 -12.18 -0.11
C ARG A 35 -6.24 -11.54 -0.69
N LEU A 36 -5.23 -11.39 0.14
CA LEU A 36 -3.91 -11.04 -0.32
C LEU A 36 -3.34 -12.29 -1.01
N ASP A 37 -3.34 -12.33 -2.34
CA ASP A 37 -2.72 -13.41 -3.14
C ASP A 37 -1.18 -13.42 -3.03
N ARG A 38 -0.62 -12.99 -1.89
CA ARG A 38 0.80 -13.12 -1.51
C ARG A 38 1.19 -14.57 -1.21
N CYS A 39 0.26 -15.51 -1.31
CA CYS A 39 0.38 -16.88 -0.81
C CYS A 39 1.55 -17.65 -1.45
N LYS A 40 1.82 -17.47 -2.76
CA LYS A 40 2.87 -18.25 -3.44
C LYS A 40 4.30 -17.81 -3.08
N ASP A 41 4.53 -16.52 -2.96
CA ASP A 41 5.89 -16.01 -2.67
C ASP A 41 6.18 -15.96 -1.17
N THR A 42 5.18 -15.70 -0.34
CA THR A 42 5.35 -15.75 1.12
C THR A 42 5.62 -17.18 1.60
N GLN A 43 5.02 -18.19 0.97
CA GLN A 43 5.32 -19.60 1.29
C GLN A 43 6.80 -19.95 1.15
N LYS A 44 7.49 -19.38 0.14
CA LYS A 44 8.93 -19.59 -0.05
C LYS A 44 9.78 -18.98 1.06
N LEU A 45 9.26 -17.97 1.77
CA LEU A 45 9.96 -17.29 2.85
C LEU A 45 9.82 -17.98 4.21
N ILE A 46 8.81 -18.82 4.40
CA ILE A 46 8.50 -19.43 5.70
C ILE A 46 9.71 -20.15 6.33
N PRO A 47 10.49 -20.99 5.61
CA PRO A 47 11.65 -21.62 6.21
C PRO A 47 12.69 -20.62 6.73
N PHE A 48 12.84 -19.47 6.05
CA PHE A 48 13.77 -18.41 6.45
C PHE A 48 13.25 -17.63 7.65
N ILE A 49 11.95 -17.33 7.70
CA ILE A 49 11.32 -16.67 8.84
C ILE A 49 11.42 -17.56 10.09
N SER A 50 11.04 -18.83 9.97
CA SER A 50 11.11 -19.80 11.08
C SER A 50 12.53 -20.01 11.60
N ALA A 51 13.54 -19.90 10.74
CA ALA A 51 14.94 -20.01 11.12
C ALA A 51 15.56 -18.69 11.62
N GLY A 52 14.84 -17.57 11.59
CA GLY A 52 15.37 -16.24 11.91
C GLY A 52 16.44 -15.76 10.91
N ARG A 53 16.41 -16.25 9.67
CA ARG A 53 17.41 -15.98 8.61
C ARG A 53 16.81 -15.19 7.45
N LEU A 54 15.72 -14.45 7.68
CA LEU A 54 15.14 -13.60 6.65
C LEU A 54 16.13 -12.52 6.25
N ARG A 55 16.44 -12.44 4.95
CA ARG A 55 17.40 -11.46 4.42
C ARG A 55 16.72 -10.42 3.56
N ALA A 56 17.29 -9.23 3.53
CA ALA A 56 16.75 -8.10 2.78
C ALA A 56 16.66 -8.39 1.27
N GLU A 57 17.62 -9.13 0.71
CA GLU A 57 17.65 -9.49 -0.71
C GLU A 57 16.48 -10.38 -1.12
N SER A 58 15.98 -11.20 -0.19
CA SER A 58 14.88 -12.15 -0.45
C SER A 58 13.50 -11.52 -0.33
N THR A 59 13.41 -10.31 0.22
CA THR A 59 12.16 -9.66 0.61
C THR A 59 11.87 -8.35 -0.12
N GLU A 60 12.84 -7.85 -0.89
CA GLU A 60 12.76 -6.57 -1.59
C GLU A 60 11.54 -6.48 -2.53
N SER A 61 11.22 -7.57 -3.23
CA SER A 61 10.06 -7.62 -4.15
C SER A 61 8.71 -7.39 -3.47
N PHE A 62 8.59 -7.64 -2.16
CA PHE A 62 7.33 -7.47 -1.43
C PHE A 62 7.01 -6.01 -1.15
N VAL A 63 8.01 -5.14 -1.20
CA VAL A 63 7.86 -3.71 -0.93
C VAL A 63 7.34 -2.99 -2.17
N HIS A 64 7.75 -3.40 -3.37
CA HIS A 64 7.32 -2.81 -4.64
C HIS A 64 5.80 -2.83 -4.76
N GLY A 65 5.23 -1.68 -5.14
CA GLY A 65 3.77 -1.55 -5.28
C GLY A 65 3.02 -1.72 -3.96
N SER A 66 3.66 -1.49 -2.82
CA SER A 66 2.98 -1.40 -1.52
C SER A 66 2.78 0.05 -1.10
N HIS A 67 2.00 0.27 -0.05
CA HIS A 67 1.89 1.60 0.56
C HIS A 67 3.24 2.09 1.12
N LEU A 68 4.16 1.18 1.47
CA LEU A 68 5.50 1.54 1.94
C LEU A 68 6.36 2.09 0.80
N ASP A 69 6.29 1.49 -0.39
CA ASP A 69 6.94 2.02 -1.60
C ASP A 69 6.41 3.41 -1.96
N ILE A 70 5.07 3.59 -1.95
CA ILE A 70 4.48 4.92 -2.19
C ILE A 70 4.96 5.95 -1.15
N TRP A 71 5.02 5.58 0.14
CA TRP A 71 5.55 6.50 1.16
C TRP A 71 7.02 6.84 0.88
N TRP A 72 7.85 5.84 0.59
CA TRP A 72 9.25 6.03 0.24
C TRP A 72 9.42 6.98 -0.97
N ARG A 73 8.63 6.77 -2.04
CA ARG A 73 8.61 7.65 -3.22
C ARG A 73 8.22 9.08 -2.86
N CYS A 74 7.25 9.26 -1.96
CA CYS A 74 6.88 10.60 -1.46
C CYS A 74 8.08 11.29 -0.80
N LEU A 75 8.83 10.59 0.05
CA LEU A 75 10.00 11.14 0.74
C LEU A 75 11.09 11.54 -0.26
N ARG A 76 11.34 10.71 -1.26
CA ARG A 76 12.29 11.01 -2.35
C ARG A 76 11.89 12.25 -3.15
N CYS A 77 10.60 12.49 -3.35
CA CYS A 77 10.08 13.69 -4.02
C CYS A 77 10.10 14.95 -3.13
N SER A 78 10.25 14.81 -1.81
CA SER A 78 10.14 15.94 -0.87
C SER A 78 11.48 16.67 -0.71
N LYS A 79 11.60 17.84 -1.35
CA LYS A 79 12.75 18.74 -1.15
C LYS A 79 12.93 19.15 0.31
N VAL A 80 11.82 19.28 1.05
CA VAL A 80 11.83 19.64 2.48
C VAL A 80 12.40 18.50 3.32
N PHE A 81 11.95 17.25 3.08
CA PHE A 81 12.48 16.08 3.78
C PHE A 81 13.97 15.90 3.50
N THR A 82 14.37 16.00 2.24
CA THR A 82 15.77 15.99 1.81
C THR A 82 16.62 17.01 2.54
N GLN A 83 16.19 18.28 2.57
CA GLN A 83 16.93 19.33 3.27
C GLN A 83 16.99 19.08 4.78
N SER A 84 15.92 18.55 5.37
CA SER A 84 15.87 18.19 6.79
C SER A 84 16.87 17.07 7.09
N CYS A 85 16.99 16.08 6.22
CA CYS A 85 17.99 15.00 6.35
C CYS A 85 19.42 15.54 6.29
N ARG A 86 19.72 16.46 5.36
CA ARG A 86 21.05 17.05 5.20
C ARG A 86 21.47 17.93 6.38
N THR A 87 20.53 18.67 6.94
CA THR A 87 20.80 19.64 8.02
C THR A 87 20.62 19.05 9.42
N GLY A 88 19.90 17.93 9.54
CA GLY A 88 19.46 17.38 10.82
C GLY A 88 18.36 18.20 11.50
N LEU A 89 17.79 19.20 10.83
CA LEU A 89 16.76 20.09 11.37
C LEU A 89 15.37 19.64 10.93
N PHE A 90 14.54 19.25 11.89
CA PHE A 90 13.16 18.79 11.65
C PHE A 90 12.17 19.75 12.30
N THR A 91 11.24 20.29 11.49
CA THR A 91 10.26 21.29 11.94
C THR A 91 9.11 20.70 12.75
N THR A 92 8.85 19.39 12.61
CA THR A 92 7.76 18.69 13.32
C THR A 92 8.24 17.37 13.90
N GLN A 93 7.60 16.93 15.00
CA GLN A 93 7.87 15.61 15.59
C GLN A 93 7.55 14.49 14.60
N GLY A 94 6.53 14.66 13.76
CA GLY A 94 6.18 13.71 12.71
C GLY A 94 7.29 13.57 11.68
N ALA A 95 7.87 14.69 11.21
CA ALA A 95 9.02 14.65 10.30
C ALA A 95 10.24 13.95 10.89
N PHE A 96 10.57 14.22 12.15
CA PHE A 96 11.66 13.52 12.83
C PHE A 96 11.39 12.01 12.98
N LYS A 97 10.16 11.61 13.32
CA LYS A 97 9.77 10.19 13.38
C LYS A 97 9.90 9.52 12.01
N THR A 98 9.45 10.18 10.95
CA THR A 98 9.61 9.71 9.57
C THR A 98 11.08 9.52 9.22
N TYR A 99 11.95 10.48 9.57
CA TYR A 99 13.39 10.33 9.37
C TYR A 99 13.97 9.16 10.15
N ARG A 100 13.55 8.94 11.41
CA ARG A 100 14.01 7.77 12.19
C ARG A 100 13.64 6.44 11.54
N LEU A 101 12.49 6.38 10.87
CA LEU A 101 12.02 5.19 10.17
C LEU A 101 12.73 4.95 8.84
N PHE A 102 12.87 6.00 8.03
CA PHE A 102 13.34 5.87 6.64
C PHE A 102 14.82 6.20 6.44
N GLY A 103 15.40 7.05 7.29
CA GLY A 103 16.70 7.67 7.07
C GLY A 103 16.68 8.65 5.89
N ALA A 104 17.88 9.00 5.40
CA ALA A 104 18.03 9.79 4.18
C ALA A 104 17.81 8.89 2.94
N VAL A 105 16.99 9.33 2.00
CA VAL A 105 16.61 8.56 0.80
C VAL A 105 17.05 9.21 -0.52
N GLU A 106 17.74 10.35 -0.45
CA GLU A 106 17.92 11.28 -1.57
C GLU A 106 18.62 10.67 -2.80
N ASP A 107 19.54 9.73 -2.61
CA ASP A 107 20.33 9.14 -3.69
C ASP A 107 20.20 7.61 -3.76
N LEU A 108 19.16 7.06 -3.14
CA LEU A 108 18.93 5.63 -3.09
C LEU A 108 17.84 5.22 -4.07
N THR A 109 18.03 4.08 -4.72
CA THR A 109 16.91 3.31 -5.27
C THR A 109 16.12 2.65 -4.14
N LEU A 110 14.86 2.27 -4.41
CA LEU A 110 14.05 1.54 -3.41
C LEU A 110 14.77 0.28 -2.92
N LYS A 111 15.45 -0.42 -3.83
CA LYS A 111 16.26 -1.60 -3.53
C LYS A 111 17.40 -1.28 -2.58
N GLU A 112 18.23 -0.29 -2.90
CA GLU A 112 19.37 0.09 -2.04
C GLU A 112 18.89 0.56 -0.66
N TRP A 113 17.82 1.35 -0.62
CA TRP A 113 17.20 1.75 0.64
C TRP A 113 16.71 0.55 1.45
N TRP A 114 16.05 -0.42 0.81
CA TRP A 114 15.58 -1.63 1.49
C TRP A 114 16.73 -2.44 2.10
N LEU A 115 17.81 -2.64 1.33
CA LEU A 115 18.99 -3.39 1.77
C LEU A 115 19.76 -2.72 2.90
N THR A 116 19.75 -1.39 2.97
CA THR A 116 20.56 -0.61 3.93
C THR A 116 19.79 -0.24 5.20
N LYS A 117 18.53 0.18 5.09
CA LYS A 117 17.74 0.67 6.24
C LYS A 117 16.32 0.12 6.30
N GLY A 118 15.66 -0.03 5.15
CA GLY A 118 14.26 -0.41 5.07
C GLY A 118 13.99 -1.76 5.73
N HIS A 119 14.79 -2.79 5.42
CA HIS A 119 14.58 -4.13 5.99
C HIS A 119 14.82 -4.18 7.51
N GLU A 120 15.82 -3.44 8.03
CA GLU A 120 16.06 -3.35 9.48
C GLU A 120 14.83 -2.82 10.21
N THR A 121 14.16 -1.83 9.63
CA THR A 121 13.04 -1.14 10.28
C THR A 121 11.70 -1.82 10.02
N PHE A 122 11.46 -2.30 8.80
CA PHE A 122 10.15 -2.75 8.33
C PHE A 122 10.10 -4.25 8.01
N GLY A 123 11.22 -4.96 8.10
CA GLY A 123 11.31 -6.39 7.78
C GLY A 123 10.59 -7.28 8.79
N GLU A 124 10.45 -6.86 10.05
CA GLU A 124 9.70 -7.60 11.07
C GLU A 124 8.22 -7.78 10.71
N SER A 125 7.67 -6.88 9.89
CA SER A 125 6.32 -7.00 9.34
C SER A 125 6.14 -8.16 8.37
N ILE A 126 7.22 -8.77 7.88
CA ILE A 126 7.14 -9.92 6.97
C ILE A 126 6.95 -11.16 7.81
N THR A 127 5.76 -11.72 7.70
CA THR A 127 5.25 -12.73 8.61
C THR A 127 4.89 -14.03 7.89
N THR A 128 4.85 -15.13 8.64
CA THR A 128 4.27 -16.39 8.15
C THR A 128 2.75 -16.43 8.20
N LEU A 129 2.14 -15.50 8.96
CA LEU A 129 0.71 -15.39 9.18
C LEU A 129 0.02 -14.60 8.07
N GLN A 130 -1.03 -15.17 7.49
CA GLN A 130 -1.87 -14.44 6.54
C GLN A 130 -3.01 -13.75 7.28
N VAL A 131 -2.89 -12.43 7.47
CA VAL A 131 -3.96 -11.62 8.03
C VAL A 131 -5.03 -11.40 6.97
N THR A 132 -6.19 -12.01 7.15
CA THR A 132 -7.27 -12.03 6.15
C THR A 132 -8.37 -11.03 6.49
N LEU A 133 -8.80 -10.95 7.76
CA LEU A 133 -9.91 -10.08 8.17
C LEU A 133 -9.45 -9.15 9.28
N TYR A 134 -9.83 -7.87 9.16
CA TYR A 134 -9.76 -6.90 10.23
C TYR A 134 -11.03 -6.05 10.22
N VAL A 135 -11.86 -6.14 11.27
CA VAL A 135 -13.12 -5.39 11.36
C VAL A 135 -13.34 -4.84 12.75
N LYS A 136 -13.65 -3.54 12.83
CA LYS A 136 -14.23 -2.94 14.04
C LYS A 136 -15.70 -3.33 14.14
N ARG A 137 -16.07 -4.04 15.20
CA ARG A 137 -17.47 -4.41 15.43
C ARG A 137 -18.28 -3.17 15.83
N LYS A 138 -19.44 -2.95 15.21
CA LYS A 138 -20.27 -1.75 15.46
C LYS A 138 -20.92 -1.74 16.85
N ASN A 139 -21.19 -2.92 17.41
CA ASN A 139 -21.95 -3.10 18.64
C ASN A 139 -21.09 -3.54 19.83
N SER A 140 -19.77 -3.48 19.69
CA SER A 140 -18.81 -3.78 20.75
C SER A 140 -17.54 -3.00 20.45
N ASP A 141 -16.89 -2.40 21.46
CA ASP A 141 -15.58 -1.78 21.27
C ASP A 141 -14.48 -2.84 21.15
N ALA A 142 -14.65 -3.71 20.15
CA ALA A 142 -13.84 -4.88 19.92
C ALA A 142 -13.46 -4.98 18.44
N LEU A 143 -12.27 -5.52 18.25
CA LEU A 143 -11.66 -5.73 16.96
C LEU A 143 -11.65 -7.22 16.65
N GLU A 144 -12.04 -7.57 15.44
CA GLU A 144 -11.99 -8.94 14.96
C GLU A 144 -10.87 -9.09 13.95
N ILE A 145 -9.95 -10.01 14.22
CA ILE A 145 -8.84 -10.36 13.35
C ILE A 145 -8.95 -11.84 12.98
N THR A 146 -8.89 -12.15 11.69
CA THR A 146 -8.72 -13.54 11.23
C THR A 146 -7.33 -13.69 10.65
N VAL A 147 -6.62 -14.70 11.14
CA VAL A 147 -5.26 -14.99 10.74
C VAL A 147 -5.15 -16.46 10.39
N ASP A 148 -4.63 -16.75 9.20
CA ASP A 148 -4.35 -18.11 8.75
C ASP A 148 -2.86 -18.41 9.01
N ALA A 149 -2.59 -19.45 9.80
CA ALA A 149 -1.25 -19.97 10.00
C ALA A 149 -1.01 -21.17 9.06
N MET A 150 0.15 -21.19 8.39
CA MET A 150 0.52 -22.30 7.53
C MET A 150 0.93 -23.52 8.38
N GLN A 151 0.61 -24.74 7.93
CA GLN A 151 0.83 -25.98 8.71
C GLN A 151 2.28 -26.18 9.19
N GLN A 152 3.25 -25.63 8.47
CA GLN A 152 4.68 -25.73 8.77
C GLN A 152 5.20 -24.69 9.78
N VAL A 153 4.33 -23.83 10.31
CA VAL A 153 4.66 -22.80 11.30
C VAL A 153 4.45 -23.35 12.70
N SER A 154 5.42 -23.17 13.60
CA SER A 154 5.27 -23.61 14.99
C SER A 154 4.26 -22.76 15.76
N SER A 155 3.58 -23.36 16.75
CA SER A 155 2.60 -22.63 17.58
C SER A 155 3.23 -21.47 18.34
N GLN A 156 4.51 -21.59 18.76
CA GLN A 156 5.23 -20.51 19.44
C GLN A 156 5.47 -19.32 18.50
N LEU A 157 5.90 -19.57 17.25
CA LEU A 157 6.12 -18.51 16.27
C LEU A 157 4.78 -17.85 15.89
N ALA A 158 3.75 -18.65 15.61
CA ALA A 158 2.42 -18.15 15.32
C ALA A 158 1.86 -17.30 16.46
N GLY A 159 2.04 -17.71 17.72
CA GLY A 159 1.62 -16.93 18.89
C GLY A 159 2.34 -15.58 18.99
N LYS A 160 3.67 -15.56 18.76
CA LYS A 160 4.46 -14.32 18.73
C LYS A 160 3.99 -13.37 17.62
N GLU A 161 3.86 -13.89 16.40
CA GLU A 161 3.43 -13.09 15.24
C GLU A 161 2.00 -12.59 15.41
N PHE A 162 1.11 -13.40 16.00
CA PHE A 162 -0.25 -12.98 16.30
C PHE A 162 -0.30 -11.80 17.27
N GLY A 163 0.47 -11.86 18.37
CA GLY A 163 0.58 -10.75 19.32
C GLY A 163 1.08 -9.47 18.65
N PHE A 164 2.14 -9.58 17.84
CA PHE A 164 2.65 -8.47 17.04
C PHE A 164 1.57 -7.84 16.14
N TRP A 165 0.82 -8.65 15.40
CA TRP A 165 -0.23 -8.14 14.52
C TRP A 165 -1.39 -7.50 15.26
N LEU A 166 -1.78 -8.08 16.41
CA LEU A 166 -2.78 -7.49 17.28
C LEU A 166 -2.37 -6.08 17.73
N ASP A 167 -1.11 -5.90 18.14
CA ASP A 167 -0.57 -4.59 18.54
C ASP A 167 -0.61 -3.59 17.38
N GLN A 168 -0.13 -3.97 16.19
CA GLN A 168 -0.14 -3.08 15.01
C GLN A 168 -1.55 -2.66 14.61
N ILE A 169 -2.48 -3.59 14.69
CA ILE A 169 -3.88 -3.36 14.36
C ILE A 169 -4.55 -2.44 15.39
N CYS A 170 -4.28 -2.63 16.68
CA CYS A 170 -4.73 -1.72 17.73
C CYS A 170 -4.17 -0.30 17.52
N LEU A 171 -2.88 -0.17 17.17
CA LEU A 171 -2.26 1.11 16.87
C LEU A 171 -2.96 1.82 15.71
N LEU A 172 -3.21 1.13 14.59
CA LEU A 172 -3.95 1.69 13.45
C LEU A 172 -5.30 2.28 13.86
N ASN A 173 -6.00 1.64 14.79
CA ASN A 173 -7.39 1.96 15.12
C ASN A 173 -7.56 2.85 16.34
N SER A 174 -6.50 3.05 17.11
CA SER A 174 -6.45 4.02 18.19
C SER A 174 -6.47 5.47 17.70
N ARG A 175 -6.19 5.71 16.40
CA ARG A 175 -5.99 7.03 15.81
C ARG A 175 -6.77 7.22 14.51
N GLN A 176 -6.17 7.89 13.51
CA GLN A 176 -6.83 8.26 12.26
C GLN A 176 -6.85 7.11 11.23
N GLY A 177 -6.31 5.93 11.56
CA GLY A 177 -6.18 4.83 10.59
C GLY A 177 -5.13 5.09 9.53
N LEU A 178 -4.16 5.97 9.80
CA LEU A 178 -3.06 6.25 8.89
C LEU A 178 -1.99 5.18 9.03
N LEU A 179 -1.33 4.82 7.92
CA LEU A 179 -0.18 3.92 7.96
C LEU A 179 0.94 4.50 8.83
N SER A 180 1.08 5.83 8.88
CA SER A 180 2.06 6.48 9.74
C SER A 180 1.81 6.29 11.24
N ASP A 181 0.60 5.89 11.65
CA ASP A 181 0.30 5.53 13.04
C ASP A 181 0.78 4.12 13.41
N ALA A 182 0.85 3.20 12.43
CA ALA A 182 1.37 1.84 12.61
C ALA A 182 2.17 1.41 11.36
N PRO A 183 3.40 1.92 11.18
CA PRO A 183 4.17 1.73 9.94
C PRO A 183 4.45 0.26 9.61
N LEU A 184 4.55 -0.59 10.63
CA LEU A 184 4.78 -2.03 10.47
C LEU A 184 3.54 -2.78 9.98
N SER A 185 2.39 -2.13 9.86
CA SER A 185 1.20 -2.70 9.25
C SER A 185 1.20 -2.67 7.72
N TRP A 186 2.24 -2.11 7.10
CA TRP A 186 2.33 -1.88 5.65
C TRP A 186 1.96 -3.08 4.75
N PRO A 187 2.23 -4.37 5.11
CA PRO A 187 1.87 -5.52 4.28
C PRO A 187 0.36 -5.70 4.10
N ILE A 188 -0.41 -5.32 5.13
CA ILE A 188 -1.86 -5.55 5.23
C ILE A 188 -2.65 -4.24 5.13
N TYR A 189 -1.95 -3.11 5.15
CA TYR A 189 -2.55 -1.80 5.19
C TYR A 189 -3.37 -1.49 3.93
N ARG A 190 -4.54 -0.89 4.14
CA ARG A 190 -5.42 -0.37 3.09
C ARG A 190 -5.88 1.02 3.44
N SER A 191 -5.77 1.93 2.48
CA SER A 191 -6.28 3.28 2.60
C SER A 191 -7.61 3.45 1.89
N ARG A 192 -8.37 4.48 2.30
CA ARG A 192 -9.49 5.01 1.51
C ARG A 192 -9.02 5.54 0.15
N ILE A 193 -7.79 6.04 0.10
CA ILE A 193 -7.13 6.48 -1.14
C ILE A 193 -6.53 5.23 -1.79
N ALA A 194 -7.00 4.88 -2.98
CA ALA A 194 -6.50 3.73 -3.72
C ALA A 194 -4.99 3.85 -3.98
N LEU A 195 -4.29 2.72 -3.85
CA LEU A 195 -2.84 2.64 -4.09
C LEU A 195 -2.48 3.12 -5.49
N GLU A 196 -3.26 2.71 -6.49
CA GLU A 196 -3.11 3.07 -7.90
C GLU A 196 -3.25 4.58 -8.10
N ALA A 197 -4.19 5.21 -7.37
CA ALA A 197 -4.38 6.66 -7.42
C ALA A 197 -3.18 7.42 -6.84
N MET A 198 -2.60 6.94 -5.72
CA MET A 198 -1.38 7.53 -5.16
C MET A 198 -0.19 7.35 -6.09
N SER A 199 -0.02 6.16 -6.68
CA SER A 199 1.03 5.90 -7.65
C SER A 199 0.92 6.81 -8.87
N GLN A 200 -0.30 6.98 -9.41
CA GLN A 200 -0.56 7.88 -10.53
C GLN A 200 -0.22 9.34 -10.19
N LEU A 201 -0.61 9.82 -9.00
CA LEU A 201 -0.29 11.17 -8.54
C LEU A 201 1.23 11.43 -8.53
N LEU A 202 1.99 10.50 -7.97
CA LEU A 202 3.45 10.61 -7.90
C LEU A 202 4.09 10.53 -9.29
N SER A 203 3.66 9.60 -10.14
CA SER A 203 4.19 9.50 -11.50
C SER A 203 3.92 10.77 -12.33
N ILE A 204 2.74 11.40 -12.19
CA ILE A 204 2.44 12.68 -12.84
C ILE A 204 3.39 13.78 -12.33
N MET A 205 3.67 13.82 -11.02
CA MET A 205 4.62 14.78 -10.46
C MET A 205 6.04 14.59 -10.98
N GLU A 206 6.54 13.36 -10.95
CA GLU A 206 7.89 13.01 -11.44
C GLU A 206 8.06 13.38 -12.92
N ILE A 207 7.07 13.05 -13.76
CA ILE A 207 7.07 13.40 -15.19
C ILE A 207 6.98 14.92 -15.38
N HIS A 208 6.12 15.60 -14.63
CA HIS A 208 6.01 17.06 -14.69
C HIS A 208 7.34 17.74 -14.32
N GLU A 209 8.01 17.31 -13.25
CA GLU A 209 9.31 17.85 -12.86
C GLU A 209 10.38 17.62 -13.94
N LEU A 210 10.40 16.44 -14.56
CA LEU A 210 11.31 16.14 -15.67
C LEU A 210 11.05 17.04 -16.89
N ILE A 211 9.79 17.21 -17.28
CA ILE A 211 9.42 18.04 -18.42
C ILE A 211 9.78 19.50 -18.16
N ILE A 212 9.37 20.07 -17.02
CA ILE A 212 9.65 21.47 -16.71
C ILE A 212 11.14 21.74 -16.56
N ARG A 213 11.94 20.77 -16.11
CA ARG A 213 13.40 20.90 -16.08
C ARG A 213 14.02 21.01 -17.48
N ASN A 214 13.50 20.28 -18.46
CA ASN A 214 14.04 20.22 -19.82
C ASN A 214 13.41 21.24 -20.77
N ALA A 215 12.14 21.60 -20.54
CA ALA A 215 11.34 22.52 -21.35
C ALA A 215 10.43 23.37 -20.42
N PRO A 216 10.99 24.42 -19.78
CA PRO A 216 10.26 25.21 -18.77
C PRO A 216 9.00 25.93 -19.29
N GLN A 217 8.89 26.13 -20.60
CA GLN A 217 7.77 26.82 -21.25
C GLN A 217 6.60 25.87 -21.60
N THR A 218 6.72 24.57 -21.31
CA THR A 218 5.66 23.61 -21.59
C THR A 218 4.42 23.92 -20.73
N CYS A 219 3.28 24.04 -21.40
CA CYS A 219 2.01 24.30 -20.74
C CYS A 219 1.46 23.02 -20.08
N LEU A 220 0.75 23.17 -18.96
CA LEU A 220 0.18 22.03 -18.23
C LEU A 220 -0.75 21.17 -19.10
N TRP A 221 -1.50 21.77 -20.02
CA TRP A 221 -2.39 21.03 -20.90
C TRP A 221 -1.63 20.12 -21.88
N GLN A 222 -0.44 20.53 -22.34
CA GLN A 222 0.43 19.71 -23.20
C GLN A 222 0.91 18.47 -22.46
N ILE A 223 1.30 18.63 -21.19
CA ILE A 223 1.66 17.51 -20.31
C ILE A 223 0.46 16.57 -20.14
N GLY A 224 -0.72 17.13 -19.92
CA GLY A 224 -1.96 16.35 -19.76
C GLY A 224 -2.36 15.56 -21.01
N GLU A 225 -2.17 16.12 -22.21
CA GLU A 225 -2.41 15.43 -23.48
C GLU A 225 -1.40 14.32 -23.73
N GLN A 226 -0.11 14.56 -23.49
CA GLN A 226 0.95 13.53 -23.60
C GLN A 226 0.65 12.33 -22.70
N LEU A 227 0.16 12.60 -21.48
CA LEU A 227 -0.19 11.59 -20.48
C LEU A 227 -1.64 11.07 -20.62
N LYS A 228 -2.43 11.60 -21.55
CA LYS A 228 -3.84 11.23 -21.80
C LYS A 228 -4.70 11.25 -20.53
N LEU A 229 -4.51 12.24 -19.66
CA LEU A 229 -5.10 12.26 -18.31
C LEU A 229 -6.61 12.52 -18.28
N ASN A 230 -7.14 13.21 -19.28
CA ASN A 230 -8.56 13.49 -19.40
C ASN A 230 -9.03 13.30 -20.84
N SER A 231 -9.58 12.12 -21.12
CA SER A 231 -10.07 11.76 -22.46
C SER A 231 -11.13 12.71 -22.99
N LYS A 232 -11.93 13.35 -22.13
CA LYS A 232 -12.96 14.33 -22.53
C LYS A 232 -12.37 15.67 -22.96
N ALA A 233 -11.17 15.99 -22.48
CA ALA A 233 -10.48 17.25 -22.76
C ALA A 233 -9.37 17.09 -23.83
N MET A 234 -9.34 15.97 -24.55
CA MET A 234 -8.43 15.78 -25.69
C MET A 234 -8.94 16.56 -26.91
N THR A 235 -8.04 17.30 -27.54
CA THR A 235 -8.30 17.98 -28.80
C THR A 235 -8.44 16.98 -29.96
N LYS A 236 -9.23 17.36 -30.96
CA LYS A 236 -9.44 16.65 -32.22
C LYS A 236 -9.14 17.59 -33.39
N GLY A 237 -8.80 17.02 -34.55
CA GLY A 237 -8.43 17.80 -35.74
C GLY A 237 -9.56 18.66 -36.31
N ASP A 238 -10.82 18.35 -35.98
CA ASP A 238 -12.03 19.05 -36.40
C ASP A 238 -12.60 20.01 -35.35
N ASP A 239 -11.95 20.15 -34.18
CA ASP A 239 -12.41 21.07 -33.15
C ASP A 239 -12.24 22.54 -33.59
N TYR A 240 -13.26 23.36 -33.34
CA TYR A 240 -13.18 24.81 -33.56
C TYR A 240 -12.20 25.47 -32.55
N PRO A 241 -11.52 26.59 -32.88
CA PRO A 241 -10.55 27.22 -31.99
C PRO A 241 -11.04 27.54 -30.56
N SER A 242 -12.31 27.93 -30.38
CA SER A 242 -12.88 28.14 -29.04
C SER A 242 -12.99 26.85 -28.23
N VAL A 243 -13.36 25.73 -28.88
CA VAL A 243 -13.47 24.41 -28.25
C VAL A 243 -12.08 23.90 -27.86
N ILE A 244 -11.07 24.13 -28.70
CA ILE A 244 -9.67 23.81 -28.39
C ILE A 244 -9.22 24.54 -27.13
N ALA A 245 -9.50 25.85 -27.03
CA ALA A 245 -9.14 26.65 -25.85
C ALA A 245 -9.81 26.13 -24.57
N ASP A 246 -11.10 25.79 -24.61
CA ASP A 246 -11.83 25.23 -23.47
C ASP A 246 -11.29 23.85 -23.05
N LYS A 247 -10.97 22.99 -24.01
CA LYS A 247 -10.34 21.68 -23.77
C LYS A 247 -8.96 21.82 -23.13
N HIS A 248 -8.10 22.69 -23.66
CA HIS A 248 -6.80 22.99 -23.06
C HIS A 248 -6.95 23.52 -21.62
N LYS A 249 -7.91 24.41 -21.37
CA LYS A 249 -8.20 24.91 -20.02
C LYS A 249 -8.60 23.77 -19.08
N ALA A 250 -9.53 22.90 -19.48
CA ALA A 250 -9.98 21.76 -18.68
C ALA A 250 -8.84 20.74 -18.43
N MET A 251 -8.01 20.47 -19.44
CA MET A 251 -6.83 19.61 -19.29
C MET A 251 -5.81 20.22 -18.33
N GLY A 252 -5.50 21.51 -18.47
CA GLY A 252 -4.59 22.23 -17.58
C GLY A 252 -5.08 22.24 -16.13
N GLN A 253 -6.38 22.45 -15.90
CA GLN A 253 -7.00 22.33 -14.58
C GLN A 253 -6.88 20.91 -14.00
N THR A 254 -7.04 19.89 -14.85
CA THR A 254 -6.90 18.48 -14.45
C THR A 254 -5.47 18.21 -13.95
N VAL A 255 -4.46 18.60 -14.73
CA VAL A 255 -3.04 18.44 -14.34
C VAL A 255 -2.73 19.21 -13.07
N SER A 256 -3.17 20.46 -12.97
CA SER A 256 -2.99 21.29 -11.76
C SER A 256 -3.57 20.64 -10.51
N SER A 257 -4.76 20.04 -10.62
CA SER A 257 -5.42 19.31 -9.52
C SER A 257 -4.62 18.07 -9.08
N TYR A 258 -4.15 17.26 -10.03
CA TYR A 258 -3.29 16.11 -9.73
C TYR A 258 -1.98 16.55 -9.05
N LEU A 259 -1.30 17.57 -9.57
CA LEU A 259 -0.07 18.08 -8.97
C LEU A 259 -0.30 18.64 -7.57
N LYS A 260 -1.44 19.32 -7.32
CA LYS A 260 -1.79 19.81 -5.98
C LYS A 260 -1.95 18.65 -5.00
N LYS A 261 -2.73 17.64 -5.36
CA LYS A 261 -2.95 16.45 -4.52
C LYS A 261 -1.65 15.68 -4.27
N GLY A 262 -0.83 15.50 -5.30
CA GLY A 262 0.47 14.85 -5.18
C GLY A 262 1.40 15.62 -4.24
N ARG A 263 1.50 16.95 -4.36
CA ARG A 263 2.27 17.78 -3.43
C ARG A 263 1.77 17.64 -1.99
N CYS A 264 0.46 17.71 -1.77
CA CYS A 264 -0.11 17.50 -0.45
C CYS A 264 0.21 16.10 0.11
N LEU A 265 0.20 15.06 -0.73
CA LEU A 265 0.61 13.70 -0.34
C LEU A 265 2.07 13.66 0.10
N VAL A 266 2.96 14.27 -0.69
CA VAL A 266 4.40 14.37 -0.43
C VAL A 266 4.68 15.13 0.87
N ASP A 267 4.07 16.29 1.05
CA ASP A 267 4.25 17.14 2.23
C ASP A 267 3.73 16.45 3.50
N ASN A 268 2.57 15.79 3.43
CA ASN A 268 2.02 15.04 4.54
C ASN A 268 2.87 13.82 4.88
N ALA A 269 3.34 13.07 3.88
CA ALA A 269 4.23 11.93 4.06
C ALA A 269 5.54 12.32 4.77
N ALA A 270 6.15 13.43 4.35
CA ALA A 270 7.35 13.99 4.98
C ALA A 270 7.11 14.37 6.45
N ASN A 271 5.89 14.82 6.78
CA ASN A 271 5.49 15.17 8.14
C ASN A 271 4.91 14.01 8.97
N GLY A 272 5.01 12.76 8.49
CA GLY A 272 4.53 11.59 9.24
C GLY A 272 3.00 11.46 9.26
N LEU A 273 2.33 11.98 8.24
CA LEU A 273 0.89 11.86 8.02
C LEU A 273 0.67 11.12 6.70
N PHE A 274 0.63 9.79 6.72
CA PHE A 274 0.55 9.02 5.49
C PHE A 274 -0.42 7.84 5.59
N PRO A 275 -1.27 7.61 4.56
CA PRO A 275 -1.52 8.43 3.38
C PRO A 275 -2.61 9.49 3.60
N LYS A 276 -2.38 10.73 3.13
CA LYS A 276 -3.35 11.85 3.22
C LYS A 276 -3.04 12.96 2.21
N TYR A 277 -4.05 13.54 1.57
CA TYR A 277 -3.96 14.79 0.79
C TYR A 277 -5.30 15.52 0.70
#